data_AF-A0A965V6X8-F1
#
_entry.id   AF-A0A965V6X8-F1
#
_cell.length_a   1.000
_cell.length_b   1.000
_cell.length_c   1.000
_cell.angle_alpha   90.00
_cell.angle_beta   90.00
_cell.angle_gamma   90.00
#
_symmetry.space_group_name_H-M   'P 1'
#
loop_
_entity.id
_entity.type
_entity.pdbx_description
1 polymer ?
#
loop_
_entity_poly.entity_id
_entity_poly.type
_entity_poly.pdbx_seq_one_letter_code
_entity_poly.pdbx_strand_id
1 'polypeptide(L)'
;MDSPGYQKGFAYLRGVGIDQHVVARERLPDLADSIIPKYPTLLAISEDEGTAWVVRGDTGTIIGRNRGFVYNGKDATDPGSPFLTLHPGDRYDLGARKMLHRVASESPVAPSLVKSLFAKYENPAAGGATVLVAKDGKVFVDQSFGIPAQARYMPTTTVPNFSLGRMSAVFEAICAQVPEPAGRGRAGGAAAPDSAAGRGRAPAPPQTPFQRCVTQRASTPVGLHKTTATDAGDVLSNVDELYRLALGLEQPRTYTRGAAADTSATRDPIDATQGWKTETAGGVTRHAAYGTEAGKRSAFVRVPDRHATVIVLTNDDAADAKSIADALMAKLLAKP
;
A
#
# COMPACT_ATOMS: atom_id res chain seq x y z
N MET A 1 -24.56 3.86 -4.12
CA MET A 1 -23.91 3.08 -5.20
C MET A 1 -24.81 2.86 -6.40
N ASP A 2 -26.08 2.50 -6.21
CA ASP A 2 -27.01 2.29 -7.34
C ASP A 2 -27.77 3.59 -7.65
N SER A 3 -27.35 4.29 -8.70
CA SER A 3 -27.97 5.53 -9.20
C SER A 3 -28.38 5.33 -10.67
N PRO A 4 -29.53 5.85 -11.14
CA PRO A 4 -30.01 5.64 -12.51
C PRO A 4 -29.01 6.00 -13.63
N GLY A 5 -28.01 6.83 -13.36
CA GLY A 5 -26.95 7.18 -14.32
C GLY A 5 -25.72 6.26 -14.31
N TYR A 6 -25.61 5.31 -13.38
CA TYR A 6 -24.40 4.49 -13.17
C TYR A 6 -24.53 3.06 -13.72
N GLN A 7 -25.65 2.75 -14.37
CA GLN A 7 -25.96 1.40 -14.85
C GLN A 7 -25.26 1.03 -16.17
N LYS A 8 -24.85 2.03 -16.97
CA LYS A 8 -24.16 1.81 -18.24
C LYS A 8 -23.12 2.90 -18.51
N GLY A 9 -21.85 2.50 -18.58
CA GLY A 9 -20.75 3.32 -19.09
C GLY A 9 -20.47 3.06 -20.57
N PHE A 10 -19.19 2.99 -20.96
CA PHE A 10 -18.75 2.71 -22.34
C PHE A 10 -19.03 1.26 -22.83
N ALA A 11 -19.55 0.39 -21.96
CA ALA A 11 -19.89 -1.01 -22.27
C ALA A 11 -18.72 -1.90 -22.74
N TYR A 12 -17.47 -1.55 -22.39
CA TYR A 12 -16.30 -2.41 -22.61
C TYR A 12 -16.36 -3.71 -21.82
N LEU A 13 -16.96 -3.67 -20.62
CA LEU A 13 -17.29 -4.84 -19.82
C LEU A 13 -18.81 -4.95 -19.70
N ARG A 14 -19.32 -6.18 -19.78
CA ARG A 14 -20.76 -6.49 -19.70
C ARG A 14 -21.01 -7.37 -18.49
N GLY A 15 -22.14 -7.14 -17.80
CA GLY A 15 -22.50 -7.94 -16.62
C GLY A 15 -21.56 -7.76 -15.43
N VAL A 16 -20.87 -6.62 -15.35
CA VAL A 16 -19.92 -6.28 -14.29
C VAL A 16 -20.33 -5.00 -13.56
N GLY A 17 -20.34 -5.02 -12.22
CA GLY A 17 -20.33 -3.83 -11.37
C GLY A 17 -18.92 -3.51 -10.90
N ILE A 18 -18.54 -2.23 -10.83
CA ILE A 18 -17.17 -1.79 -10.49
C ILE A 18 -17.22 -0.77 -9.35
N ASP A 19 -16.31 -0.88 -8.39
CA ASP A 19 -16.04 0.15 -7.39
C ASP A 19 -14.53 0.41 -7.24
N GLN A 20 -14.16 1.68 -7.04
CA GLN A 20 -12.75 2.11 -7.00
C GLN A 20 -12.39 2.67 -5.62
N HIS A 21 -11.10 2.57 -5.28
CA HIS A 21 -10.52 3.06 -4.02
C HIS A 21 -11.13 2.40 -2.77
N VAL A 22 -11.46 1.11 -2.87
CA VAL A 22 -12.28 0.45 -1.83
C VAL A 22 -11.57 0.29 -0.50
N VAL A 23 -10.24 0.11 -0.45
CA VAL A 23 -9.52 0.04 0.83
C VAL A 23 -9.25 1.45 1.34
N ALA A 24 -8.75 2.32 0.46
CA ALA A 24 -8.53 3.74 0.73
C ALA A 24 -9.72 4.47 1.38
N ARG A 25 -10.95 4.16 0.92
CA ARG A 25 -12.20 4.76 1.40
C ARG A 25 -12.98 3.86 2.36
N GLU A 26 -12.42 2.69 2.70
CA GLU A 26 -13.01 1.66 3.56
C GLU A 26 -14.34 1.08 3.02
N ARG A 27 -14.54 1.12 1.71
CA ARG A 27 -15.75 0.72 0.97
C ARG A 27 -15.71 -0.73 0.49
N LEU A 28 -15.06 -1.64 1.21
CA LEU A 28 -15.10 -3.07 0.85
C LEU A 28 -16.47 -3.75 1.01
N PRO A 29 -17.31 -3.42 2.00
CA PRO A 29 -18.65 -4.00 2.14
C PRO A 29 -19.63 -3.53 1.05
N ASP A 30 -19.36 -2.36 0.47
CA ASP A 30 -20.27 -1.61 -0.38
C ASP A 30 -20.90 -2.46 -1.51
N LEU A 31 -20.07 -3.14 -2.32
CA LEU A 31 -20.56 -4.00 -3.40
C LEU A 31 -21.33 -5.22 -2.87
N ALA A 32 -20.82 -5.85 -1.81
CA ALA A 32 -21.42 -7.04 -1.20
C ALA A 32 -22.80 -6.76 -0.58
N ASP A 33 -22.96 -5.62 0.08
CA ASP A 33 -24.16 -5.28 0.85
C ASP A 33 -25.21 -4.58 -0.01
N SER A 34 -24.79 -3.77 -0.98
CA SER A 34 -25.70 -2.87 -1.71
C SER A 34 -25.96 -3.27 -3.16
N ILE A 35 -25.02 -3.95 -3.82
CA ILE A 35 -25.10 -4.25 -5.26
C ILE A 35 -25.46 -5.72 -5.49
N ILE A 36 -24.68 -6.65 -4.93
CA ILE A 36 -24.88 -8.09 -5.16
C ILE A 36 -26.30 -8.56 -4.76
N PRO A 37 -26.92 -8.12 -3.64
CA PRO A 37 -28.26 -8.58 -3.27
C PRO A 37 -29.36 -8.12 -4.23
N LYS A 38 -29.17 -6.96 -4.87
CA LYS A 38 -30.12 -6.39 -5.84
C LYS A 38 -29.91 -6.92 -7.25
N TYR A 39 -28.66 -7.17 -7.61
CA TYR A 39 -28.25 -7.60 -8.95
C TYR A 39 -27.41 -8.90 -8.85
N PRO A 40 -28.02 -10.03 -8.44
CA PRO A 40 -27.29 -11.27 -8.15
C PRO A 40 -26.66 -11.91 -9.39
N THR A 41 -27.04 -11.46 -10.59
CA THR A 41 -26.44 -11.91 -11.83
C THR A 41 -25.18 -11.14 -12.22
N LEU A 42 -24.84 -10.03 -11.56
CA LEU A 42 -23.59 -9.29 -11.84
C LEU A 42 -22.39 -9.98 -11.21
N LEU A 43 -21.27 -10.02 -11.93
CA LEU A 43 -19.96 -10.12 -11.29
C LEU A 43 -19.65 -8.72 -10.74
N ALA A 44 -19.25 -8.58 -9.47
CA ALA A 44 -18.73 -7.29 -9.02
C ALA A 44 -17.23 -7.38 -8.80
N ILE A 45 -16.51 -6.38 -9.27
CA ILE A 45 -15.07 -6.25 -9.07
C ILE A 45 -14.78 -4.90 -8.44
N SER A 46 -13.68 -4.81 -7.72
CA SER A 46 -13.17 -3.53 -7.26
C SER A 46 -11.65 -3.50 -7.26
N GLU A 47 -11.11 -2.30 -7.14
CA GLU A 47 -9.69 -2.05 -7.04
C GLU A 47 -9.37 -1.00 -5.98
N ASP A 48 -8.22 -1.15 -5.35
CA ASP A 48 -7.69 -0.13 -4.46
C ASP A 48 -6.85 0.93 -5.20
N GLU A 49 -6.48 2.02 -4.52
CA GLU A 49 -5.75 3.12 -5.14
C GLU A 49 -4.41 2.66 -5.75
N GLY A 50 -4.19 3.08 -7.00
CA GLY A 50 -2.99 2.77 -7.78
C GLY A 50 -3.00 1.38 -8.41
N THR A 51 -4.15 0.69 -8.42
CA THR A 51 -4.33 -0.64 -9.04
C THR A 51 -5.27 -0.56 -10.24
N ALA A 52 -5.06 -1.43 -11.22
CA ALA A 52 -5.90 -1.52 -12.40
C ALA A 52 -6.14 -2.97 -12.84
N TRP A 53 -7.29 -3.18 -13.45
CA TRP A 53 -7.65 -4.38 -14.19
C TRP A 53 -7.29 -4.20 -15.67
N VAL A 54 -6.31 -4.94 -16.17
CA VAL A 54 -6.06 -5.04 -17.61
C VAL A 54 -6.91 -6.17 -18.18
N VAL A 55 -7.95 -5.82 -18.93
CA VAL A 55 -8.87 -6.80 -19.51
C VAL A 55 -8.60 -7.00 -20.99
N ARG A 56 -8.44 -8.27 -21.40
CA ARG A 56 -8.34 -8.70 -22.80
C ARG A 56 -9.26 -9.91 -23.01
N GLY A 57 -10.32 -9.74 -23.80
CA GLY A 57 -11.41 -10.70 -23.83
C GLY A 57 -12.02 -10.84 -22.42
N ASP A 58 -12.18 -12.06 -21.93
CA ASP A 58 -12.68 -12.32 -20.58
C ASP A 58 -11.56 -12.40 -19.53
N THR A 59 -10.28 -12.30 -19.92
CA THR A 59 -9.18 -12.35 -18.96
C THR A 59 -8.88 -10.97 -18.37
N GLY A 60 -9.07 -10.83 -17.06
CA GLY A 60 -8.54 -9.71 -16.26
C GLY A 60 -7.19 -10.06 -15.65
N THR A 61 -6.24 -9.12 -15.71
CA THR A 61 -4.95 -9.19 -15.01
C THR A 61 -4.82 -8.01 -14.05
N ILE A 62 -4.45 -8.26 -12.80
CA ILE A 62 -4.20 -7.18 -11.83
C ILE A 62 -2.80 -6.62 -12.06
N ILE A 63 -2.70 -5.30 -12.18
CA ILE A 63 -1.44 -4.56 -12.19
C ILE A 63 -1.51 -3.38 -11.24
N GLY A 64 -0.36 -2.82 -10.89
CA GLY A 64 -0.27 -1.59 -10.11
C GLY A 64 0.27 -1.82 -8.71
N ARG A 65 -0.12 -0.95 -7.78
CA ARG A 65 0.57 -0.78 -6.50
C ARG A 65 -0.06 -1.51 -5.32
N ASN A 66 -1.28 -2.02 -5.47
CA ASN A 66 -2.02 -2.73 -4.43
C ASN A 66 -2.92 -3.80 -5.08
N ARG A 67 -4.08 -4.10 -4.51
CA ARG A 67 -4.90 -5.28 -4.82
C ARG A 67 -6.26 -4.95 -5.45
N GLY A 68 -6.84 -5.96 -6.08
CA GLY A 68 -8.23 -5.97 -6.56
C GLY A 68 -9.05 -7.01 -5.82
N PHE A 69 -10.38 -6.94 -5.95
CA PHE A 69 -11.30 -7.85 -5.27
C PHE A 69 -12.39 -8.31 -6.22
N VAL A 70 -12.82 -9.57 -6.05
CA VAL A 70 -13.91 -10.17 -6.82
C VAL A 70 -15.01 -10.64 -5.89
N TYR A 71 -16.24 -10.19 -6.16
CA TYR A 71 -17.45 -10.54 -5.44
C TYR A 71 -18.37 -11.32 -6.37
N ASN A 72 -19.13 -12.26 -5.81
CA ASN A 72 -20.05 -13.11 -6.59
C ASN A 72 -19.33 -13.88 -7.74
N GLY A 73 -18.08 -14.26 -7.48
CA GLY A 73 -17.32 -15.21 -8.28
C GLY A 73 -17.73 -16.66 -7.97
N LYS A 74 -17.15 -17.64 -8.69
CA LYS A 74 -17.38 -19.07 -8.43
C LYS A 74 -16.30 -19.74 -7.58
N ASP A 75 -15.19 -19.06 -7.33
CA ASP A 75 -14.17 -19.52 -6.39
C ASP A 75 -14.60 -19.23 -4.95
N ALA A 76 -13.98 -19.91 -4.00
CA ALA A 76 -14.14 -19.58 -2.58
C ALA A 76 -13.65 -18.15 -2.32
N THR A 77 -14.38 -17.42 -1.48
CA THR A 77 -13.95 -16.11 -0.99
C THR A 77 -12.87 -16.26 0.07
N ASP A 78 -12.19 -15.17 0.38
CA ASP A 78 -11.23 -15.16 1.48
C ASP A 78 -11.97 -15.44 2.80
N PRO A 79 -11.32 -16.11 3.78
CA PRO A 79 -11.95 -16.41 5.06
C PRO A 79 -12.53 -15.15 5.72
N GLY A 80 -13.83 -15.20 6.05
CA GLY A 80 -14.55 -14.10 6.69
C GLY A 80 -14.85 -12.89 5.79
N SER A 81 -14.59 -12.97 4.49
CA SER A 81 -14.83 -11.88 3.54
C SER A 81 -15.83 -12.29 2.45
N PRO A 82 -16.63 -11.35 1.91
CA PRO A 82 -17.57 -11.61 0.83
C PRO A 82 -16.93 -11.59 -0.57
N PHE A 83 -15.59 -11.55 -0.64
CA PHE A 83 -14.82 -11.42 -1.86
C PHE A 83 -13.56 -12.28 -1.84
N LEU A 84 -13.01 -12.51 -3.03
CA LEU A 84 -11.66 -13.02 -3.23
C LEU A 84 -10.70 -11.86 -3.51
N THR A 85 -9.61 -11.76 -2.77
CA THR A 85 -8.54 -10.77 -3.01
C THR A 85 -7.59 -11.26 -4.09
N LEU A 86 -7.23 -10.37 -5.03
CA LEU A 86 -6.26 -10.62 -6.09
C LEU A 86 -5.11 -9.61 -6.02
N HIS A 87 -3.89 -10.09 -6.24
CA HIS A 87 -2.67 -9.29 -6.14
C HIS A 87 -2.06 -8.98 -7.52
N PRO A 88 -1.21 -7.94 -7.66
CA PRO A 88 -0.52 -7.65 -8.92
C PRO A 88 0.20 -8.89 -9.49
N GLY A 89 -0.18 -9.27 -10.71
CA GLY A 89 0.23 -10.48 -11.39
C GLY A 89 -0.83 -11.60 -11.43
N ASP A 90 -1.85 -11.56 -10.57
CA ASP A 90 -2.97 -12.52 -10.62
C ASP A 90 -3.79 -12.34 -11.89
N ARG A 91 -4.34 -13.45 -12.39
CA ARG A 91 -5.24 -13.48 -13.55
C ARG A 91 -6.54 -14.18 -13.24
N TYR A 92 -7.63 -13.58 -13.70
CA TYR A 92 -8.99 -14.02 -13.45
C TYR A 92 -9.80 -14.05 -14.74
N ASP A 93 -10.64 -15.05 -14.90
CA ASP A 93 -11.61 -15.14 -15.99
C ASP A 93 -12.93 -14.50 -15.54
N LEU A 94 -13.25 -13.33 -16.09
CA LEU A 94 -14.45 -12.55 -15.78
C LEU A 94 -15.73 -13.22 -16.31
N GLY A 95 -15.64 -13.96 -17.43
CA GLY A 95 -16.77 -14.66 -18.04
C GLY A 95 -17.11 -15.96 -17.32
N ALA A 96 -16.09 -16.80 -17.11
CA ALA A 96 -16.21 -18.05 -16.36
C ALA A 96 -16.40 -17.80 -14.85
N ARG A 97 -15.96 -16.64 -14.35
CA ARG A 97 -15.89 -16.24 -12.94
C ARG A 97 -15.01 -17.15 -12.11
N LYS A 98 -13.79 -17.40 -12.62
CA LYS A 98 -12.83 -18.30 -11.99
C LYS A 98 -11.39 -17.79 -12.06
N MET A 99 -10.61 -18.10 -11.03
CA MET A 99 -9.17 -17.89 -11.02
C MET A 99 -8.50 -18.65 -12.17
N LEU A 100 -7.68 -17.94 -12.94
CA LEU A 100 -6.83 -18.53 -13.99
C LEU A 100 -5.43 -18.80 -13.48
N HIS A 101 -4.87 -17.85 -12.71
CA HIS A 101 -3.51 -17.93 -12.22
C HIS A 101 -3.31 -17.10 -10.95
N ARG A 102 -2.61 -17.68 -9.98
CA ARG A 102 -2.12 -17.00 -8.77
C ARG A 102 -0.65 -16.70 -8.90
N VAL A 103 -0.26 -15.43 -8.87
CA VAL A 103 1.15 -15.01 -8.95
C VAL A 103 1.97 -15.59 -7.80
N ALA A 104 1.36 -15.80 -6.63
CA ALA A 104 1.99 -16.42 -5.47
C ALA A 104 2.53 -17.84 -5.78
N SER A 105 1.97 -18.55 -6.78
CA SER A 105 2.45 -19.87 -7.22
C SER A 105 3.80 -19.81 -7.96
N GLU A 106 4.17 -18.63 -8.48
CA GLU A 106 5.47 -18.38 -9.11
C GLU A 106 6.54 -17.93 -8.11
N SER A 107 6.17 -17.75 -6.83
CA SER A 107 7.05 -17.21 -5.80
C SER A 107 8.29 -18.07 -5.58
N PRO A 108 9.51 -17.49 -5.69
CA PRO A 108 10.73 -18.15 -5.22
C PRO A 108 10.76 -18.34 -3.69
N VAL A 109 9.91 -17.60 -2.96
CA VAL A 109 9.77 -17.70 -1.51
C VAL A 109 8.66 -18.70 -1.19
N ALA A 110 9.04 -19.85 -0.64
CA ALA A 110 8.11 -20.90 -0.27
C ALA A 110 7.15 -20.45 0.85
N PRO A 111 5.84 -20.75 0.78
CA PRO A 111 4.89 -20.42 1.85
C PRO A 111 5.27 -21.00 3.22
N SER A 112 5.91 -22.18 3.25
CA SER A 112 6.40 -22.81 4.49
C SER A 112 7.51 -22.00 5.17
N LEU A 113 8.38 -21.35 4.39
CA LEU A 113 9.40 -20.45 4.94
C LEU A 113 8.74 -19.25 5.61
N VAL A 114 7.81 -18.59 4.92
CA VAL A 114 7.06 -17.45 5.50
C VAL A 114 6.38 -17.88 6.80
N LYS A 115 5.64 -18.99 6.78
CA LYS A 115 4.99 -19.51 8.00
C LYS A 115 6.00 -19.75 9.13
N SER A 116 7.15 -20.36 8.84
CA SER A 116 8.18 -20.63 9.87
C SER A 116 8.77 -19.35 10.48
N LEU A 117 9.01 -18.32 9.67
CA LEU A 117 9.58 -17.04 10.12
C LEU A 117 8.62 -16.25 11.02
N PHE A 118 7.31 -16.43 10.83
CA PHE A 118 6.27 -15.72 11.57
C PHE A 118 5.50 -16.61 12.55
N ALA A 119 5.92 -17.87 12.77
CA ALA A 119 5.21 -18.83 13.62
C ALA A 119 4.96 -18.33 15.06
N LYS A 120 5.85 -17.50 15.60
CA LYS A 120 5.69 -16.87 16.92
C LYS A 120 4.36 -16.12 17.05
N TYR A 121 3.89 -15.49 15.97
CA TYR A 121 2.67 -14.68 15.94
C TYR A 121 1.39 -15.51 15.74
N GLU A 122 1.48 -16.85 15.69
CA GLU A 122 0.31 -17.71 15.88
C GLU A 122 -0.28 -17.55 17.29
N ASN A 123 0.54 -17.12 18.26
CA ASN A 123 0.07 -16.66 19.56
C ASN A 123 -0.24 -15.15 19.49
N PRO A 124 -1.53 -14.72 19.61
CA PRO A 124 -1.89 -13.31 19.56
C PRO A 124 -1.22 -12.45 20.65
N ALA A 125 -0.80 -13.05 21.78
CA ALA A 125 -0.08 -12.34 22.84
C ALA A 125 1.35 -11.93 22.42
N ALA A 126 1.90 -12.51 21.36
CA ALA A 126 3.21 -12.15 20.82
C ALA A 126 3.17 -10.86 19.98
N GLY A 127 2.00 -10.25 19.80
CA GLY A 127 1.79 -9.09 18.94
C GLY A 127 1.36 -9.48 17.52
N GLY A 128 1.34 -8.48 16.64
CA GLY A 128 0.95 -8.63 15.25
C GLY A 128 2.10 -8.30 14.32
N ALA A 129 2.23 -9.06 13.23
CA ALA A 129 3.24 -8.84 12.22
C ALA A 129 2.63 -8.87 10.82
N THR A 130 3.24 -8.12 9.89
CA THR A 130 2.87 -8.09 8.48
C THR A 130 4.12 -8.24 7.63
N VAL A 131 3.97 -8.86 6.47
CA VAL A 131 5.05 -9.08 5.52
C VAL A 131 4.56 -8.87 4.09
N LEU A 132 5.37 -8.17 3.31
CA LEU A 132 5.20 -8.04 1.87
C LEU A 132 6.50 -8.41 1.15
N VAL A 133 6.39 -9.26 0.13
CA VAL A 133 7.49 -9.70 -0.73
C VAL A 133 7.05 -9.50 -2.18
N ALA A 134 7.78 -8.67 -2.90
CA ALA A 134 7.44 -8.32 -4.27
C ALA A 134 8.69 -8.22 -5.16
N LYS A 135 8.53 -8.60 -6.43
CA LYS A 135 9.58 -8.47 -7.45
C LYS A 135 8.98 -8.21 -8.82
N ASP A 136 9.59 -7.36 -9.62
CA ASP A 136 9.18 -7.05 -11.00
C ASP A 136 7.70 -6.59 -11.08
N GLY A 137 7.23 -5.83 -10.08
CA GLY A 137 5.84 -5.37 -9.97
C GLY A 137 4.83 -6.45 -9.57
N LYS A 138 5.25 -7.71 -9.39
CA LYS A 138 4.43 -8.81 -8.87
C LYS A 138 4.52 -8.88 -7.36
N VAL A 139 3.40 -9.15 -6.69
CA VAL A 139 3.35 -9.32 -5.23
C VAL A 139 3.16 -10.80 -4.91
N PHE A 140 4.22 -11.44 -4.43
CA PHE A 140 4.24 -12.88 -4.15
C PHE A 140 3.72 -13.23 -2.76
N VAL A 141 4.00 -12.36 -1.78
CA VAL A 141 3.55 -12.51 -0.39
C VAL A 141 3.02 -11.15 0.05
N ASP A 142 1.82 -11.16 0.62
CA ASP A 142 1.21 -10.04 1.35
C ASP A 142 0.33 -10.66 2.42
N GLN A 143 0.88 -10.77 3.64
CA GLN A 143 0.29 -11.57 4.72
C GLN A 143 0.44 -10.88 6.07
N SER A 144 -0.51 -11.18 6.96
CA SER A 144 -0.49 -10.76 8.36
C SER A 144 -0.54 -11.97 9.29
N PHE A 145 0.06 -11.84 10.48
CA PHE A 145 0.06 -12.85 11.53
C PHE A 145 -0.29 -12.20 12.86
N GLY A 146 -1.13 -12.83 13.68
CA GLY A 146 -1.54 -12.32 14.99
C GLY A 146 -2.43 -11.06 14.96
N ILE A 147 -2.88 -10.63 13.77
CA ILE A 147 -3.75 -9.45 13.61
C ILE A 147 -5.20 -9.93 13.44
N PRO A 148 -6.14 -9.49 14.29
CA PRO A 148 -7.54 -9.89 14.18
C PRO A 148 -8.20 -9.30 12.93
N ALA A 149 -9.30 -9.92 12.50
CA ALA A 149 -10.14 -9.39 11.43
C ALA A 149 -10.55 -7.94 11.73
N GLN A 150 -10.50 -7.10 10.70
CA GLN A 150 -10.70 -5.65 10.84
C GLN A 150 -12.12 -5.27 10.46
N ALA A 151 -12.58 -4.14 11.00
CA ALA A 151 -13.89 -3.61 10.66
C ALA A 151 -14.03 -3.41 9.14
N ARG A 152 -15.24 -3.62 8.63
CA ARG A 152 -15.58 -3.43 7.21
C ARG A 152 -14.66 -4.22 6.25
N TYR A 153 -14.19 -5.40 6.68
CA TYR A 153 -13.32 -6.30 5.90
C TYR A 153 -11.98 -5.68 5.47
N MET A 154 -11.53 -4.62 6.13
CA MET A 154 -10.25 -3.99 5.81
C MET A 154 -9.10 -5.01 5.87
N PRO A 155 -8.16 -5.04 4.92
CA PRO A 155 -7.07 -6.00 4.94
C PRO A 155 -6.23 -5.80 6.20
N THR A 156 -5.91 -6.90 6.87
CA THR A 156 -5.07 -6.94 8.06
C THR A 156 -3.62 -6.53 7.78
N THR A 157 -3.22 -6.46 6.50
CA THR A 157 -1.93 -5.90 6.08
C THR A 157 -1.97 -4.40 5.84
N THR A 158 -3.17 -3.80 5.72
CA THR A 158 -3.37 -2.36 5.57
C THR A 158 -3.70 -1.66 6.90
N VAL A 159 -4.35 -2.36 7.84
CA VAL A 159 -4.61 -1.85 9.20
C VAL A 159 -4.42 -2.93 10.27
N PRO A 160 -3.82 -2.61 11.44
CA PRO A 160 -3.38 -1.28 11.87
C PRO A 160 -2.09 -0.80 11.19
N ASN A 161 -1.81 0.50 11.32
CA ASN A 161 -0.47 0.99 11.04
C ASN A 161 0.48 0.64 12.19
N PHE A 162 1.74 0.41 11.84
CA PHE A 162 2.86 0.21 12.74
C PHE A 162 3.71 1.49 12.81
N SER A 163 4.26 1.74 13.99
CA SER A 163 5.34 2.73 14.18
C SER A 163 6.58 2.29 13.40
N LEU A 164 7.09 3.20 12.58
CA LEU A 164 8.26 2.98 11.74
C LEU A 164 9.57 3.18 12.51
N GLY A 165 9.55 3.91 13.62
CA GLY A 165 10.73 4.19 14.43
C GLY A 165 11.81 4.85 13.58
N ARG A 166 13.01 4.27 13.57
CA ARG A 166 14.13 4.81 12.76
C ARG A 166 13.90 4.74 11.26
N MET A 167 12.96 3.94 10.76
CA MET A 167 12.61 3.94 9.33
C MET A 167 11.94 5.25 8.88
N SER A 168 11.45 6.06 9.81
CA SER A 168 10.95 7.42 9.55
C SER A 168 11.98 8.31 8.85
N ALA A 169 13.29 8.01 8.98
CA ALA A 169 14.37 8.67 8.27
C ALA A 169 14.21 8.64 6.73
N VAL A 170 13.54 7.63 6.17
CA VAL A 170 13.21 7.58 4.73
C VAL A 170 12.29 8.73 4.35
N PHE A 171 11.27 9.01 5.16
CA PHE A 171 10.34 10.10 4.94
C PHE A 171 11.00 11.46 5.22
N GLU A 172 11.83 11.56 6.25
CA GLU A 172 12.63 12.76 6.52
C GLU A 172 13.51 13.14 5.33
N ALA A 173 14.19 12.17 4.73
CA ALA A 173 15.04 12.38 3.56
C ALA A 173 14.25 12.83 2.32
N ILE A 174 13.06 12.28 2.08
CA ILE A 174 12.16 12.76 1.02
C ILE A 174 11.75 14.21 1.33
N CYS A 175 11.31 14.47 2.56
CA CYS A 175 10.83 15.77 2.99
C CYS A 175 11.86 16.90 2.96
N ALA A 176 13.13 16.55 3.19
CA ALA A 176 14.25 17.48 3.08
C ALA A 176 14.56 17.88 1.63
N GLN A 177 14.21 17.03 0.66
CA GLN A 177 14.54 17.24 -0.76
C GLN A 177 13.39 17.80 -1.58
N VAL A 178 12.13 17.52 -1.20
CA VAL A 178 10.95 18.07 -1.88
C VAL A 178 10.59 19.39 -1.21
N PRO A 179 10.65 20.56 -1.86
CA PRO A 179 10.38 21.83 -1.19
C PRO A 179 8.90 21.99 -0.82
N GLU A 180 8.61 22.78 0.22
CA GLU A 180 7.25 23.28 0.46
C GLU A 180 6.82 24.14 -0.74
N PRO A 181 5.57 24.02 -1.22
CA PRO A 181 5.04 24.98 -2.18
C PRO A 181 5.09 26.37 -1.55
N ALA A 182 5.49 27.38 -2.32
CA ALA A 182 5.33 28.77 -1.89
C ALA A 182 3.85 28.97 -1.52
N GLY A 183 3.59 29.31 -0.26
CA GLY A 183 2.23 29.56 0.18
C GLY A 183 1.65 30.65 -0.73
N ARG A 184 0.48 30.40 -1.34
CA ARG A 184 -0.30 31.50 -1.92
C ARG A 184 -0.56 32.46 -0.77
N GLY A 185 0.17 33.58 -0.75
CA GLY A 185 0.01 34.59 0.27
C GLY A 185 -1.47 34.91 0.40
N ARG A 186 -2.06 34.63 1.56
CA ARG A 186 -3.35 35.21 1.92
C ARG A 186 -3.09 36.71 2.07
N ALA A 187 -3.22 37.45 0.97
CA ALA A 187 -3.37 38.88 1.03
C ALA A 187 -4.67 39.17 1.80
N GLY A 188 -4.53 39.62 3.05
CA GLY A 188 -5.33 40.64 3.75
C GLY A 188 -6.84 40.79 3.52
N GLY A 189 -7.59 39.79 3.06
CA GLY A 189 -9.04 39.87 2.95
C GLY A 189 -9.71 39.37 4.22
N ALA A 190 -10.33 40.25 4.99
CA ALA A 190 -11.25 39.87 6.06
C ALA A 190 -12.33 38.93 5.49
N ALA A 191 -12.26 37.64 5.84
CA ALA A 191 -13.29 36.68 5.47
C ALA A 191 -14.50 36.90 6.40
N ALA A 192 -15.63 37.23 5.78
CA ALA A 192 -16.92 37.25 6.45
C ALA A 192 -17.25 35.84 7.02
N PRO A 193 -17.98 35.77 8.14
CA PRO A 193 -18.31 34.48 8.76
C PRO A 193 -19.41 33.78 7.95
N ASP A 194 -19.04 32.75 7.19
CA ASP A 194 -20.01 31.81 6.63
C ASP A 194 -20.52 30.87 7.72
N SER A 195 -21.82 31.03 8.00
CA SER A 195 -22.61 30.22 8.92
C SER A 195 -23.04 28.91 8.26
N ALA A 196 -22.32 27.83 8.56
CA ALA A 196 -22.84 26.48 8.40
C ALA A 196 -22.41 25.62 9.60
N ALA A 197 -23.36 25.39 10.51
CA ALA A 197 -23.20 24.61 11.73
C ALA A 197 -22.95 23.13 11.40
N GLY A 198 -21.68 22.74 11.31
CA GLY A 198 -21.22 21.38 11.51
C GLY A 198 -20.89 21.16 12.99
N ARG A 199 -21.49 20.14 13.61
CA ARG A 199 -21.34 19.84 15.05
C ARG A 199 -19.86 19.74 15.47
N GLY A 200 -19.40 20.71 16.26
CA GLY A 200 -18.58 20.51 17.47
C GLY A 200 -17.28 19.71 17.36
N ARG A 201 -16.51 19.78 16.26
CA ARG A 201 -15.14 19.27 16.27
C ARG A 201 -14.20 20.45 16.59
N ALA A 202 -13.53 20.39 17.74
CA ALA A 202 -12.45 21.33 18.04
C ALA A 202 -11.47 21.36 16.86
N PRO A 203 -10.94 22.54 16.49
CA PRO A 203 -9.94 22.63 15.43
C PRO A 203 -8.80 21.69 15.77
N ALA A 204 -8.41 20.85 14.80
CA ALA A 204 -7.24 19.98 14.98
C ALA A 204 -6.02 20.85 15.32
N PRO A 205 -5.12 20.39 16.21
CA PRO A 205 -3.90 21.12 16.50
C PRO A 205 -3.12 21.37 15.20
N PRO A 206 -2.41 22.51 15.10
CA PRO A 206 -1.63 22.82 13.92
C PRO A 206 -0.57 21.73 13.69
N GLN A 207 -0.53 21.18 12.48
CA GLN A 207 0.44 20.15 12.10
C GLN A 207 1.87 20.73 12.07
N THR A 208 2.86 19.93 12.46
CA THR A 208 4.28 20.27 12.28
C THR A 208 4.66 20.32 10.78
N PRO A 209 5.77 20.99 10.39
CA PRO A 209 6.24 20.95 9.01
C PRO A 209 6.45 19.53 8.47
N PHE A 210 6.97 18.62 9.31
CA PHE A 210 7.16 17.23 8.94
C PHE A 210 5.82 16.51 8.71
N GLN A 211 4.83 16.70 9.59
CA GLN A 211 3.49 16.14 9.41
C GLN A 211 2.84 16.61 8.10
N ARG A 212 2.92 17.91 7.80
CA ARG A 212 2.41 18.46 6.53
C ARG A 212 3.14 17.87 5.33
N CYS A 213 4.46 17.76 5.40
CA CYS A 213 5.25 17.13 4.36
C CYS A 213 4.80 15.70 4.08
N VAL A 214 4.73 14.87 5.13
CA VAL A 214 4.37 13.45 4.98
C VAL A 214 3.01 13.37 4.30
N THR A 215 1.99 14.08 4.80
CA THR A 215 0.64 14.02 4.21
C THR A 215 0.54 14.58 2.79
N GLN A 216 1.21 15.69 2.47
CA GLN A 216 0.95 16.45 1.23
C GLN A 216 1.98 16.23 0.12
N ARG A 217 3.20 15.83 0.48
CA ARG A 217 4.35 15.78 -0.44
C ARG A 217 4.95 14.39 -0.56
N ALA A 218 5.06 13.65 0.55
CA ALA A 218 5.51 12.26 0.50
C ALA A 218 4.35 11.31 0.13
N SER A 219 3.18 11.49 0.72
CA SER A 219 2.05 10.57 0.53
C SER A 219 1.33 10.73 -0.80
N THR A 220 1.02 11.96 -1.20
CA THR A 220 0.14 12.23 -2.35
C THR A 220 0.65 11.67 -3.70
N PRO A 221 1.95 11.77 -4.07
CA PRO A 221 2.41 11.30 -5.37
C PRO A 221 2.26 9.78 -5.60
N VAL A 222 2.24 9.00 -4.52
CA VAL A 222 2.18 7.53 -4.59
C VAL A 222 0.89 6.94 -4.02
N GLY A 223 -0.02 7.78 -3.52
CA GLY A 223 -1.30 7.34 -2.99
C GLY A 223 -1.22 6.70 -1.61
N LEU A 224 -0.49 7.32 -0.68
CA LEU A 224 -0.50 6.87 0.71
C LEU A 224 -1.69 7.49 1.44
N HIS A 225 -2.73 6.70 1.69
CA HIS A 225 -3.95 7.16 2.35
C HIS A 225 -3.96 6.96 3.86
N LYS A 226 -3.15 6.03 4.37
CA LYS A 226 -3.13 5.68 5.79
C LYS A 226 -1.84 6.06 6.47
N THR A 227 -0.74 6.29 5.74
CA THR A 227 0.50 6.80 6.35
C THR A 227 0.30 8.16 7.01
N THR A 228 0.69 8.28 8.28
CA THR A 228 0.65 9.53 9.05
C THR A 228 1.97 9.76 9.78
N ALA A 229 2.20 10.97 10.29
CA ALA A 229 3.32 11.28 11.17
C ALA A 229 2.83 11.86 12.49
N THR A 230 3.52 11.55 13.58
CA THR A 230 3.28 12.11 14.91
C THR A 230 3.96 13.48 15.03
N ASP A 231 3.60 14.22 16.07
CA ASP A 231 4.27 15.47 16.46
C ASP A 231 5.73 15.23 16.89
N ALA A 232 6.00 14.07 17.48
CA ALA A 232 7.35 13.60 17.83
C ALA A 232 8.22 13.18 16.63
N GLY A 233 7.66 13.18 15.41
CA GLY A 233 8.41 12.86 14.18
C GLY A 233 8.42 11.38 13.78
N ASP A 234 7.70 10.52 14.49
CA ASP A 234 7.56 9.11 14.08
C ASP A 234 6.49 8.98 12.99
N VAL A 235 6.76 8.17 11.98
CA VAL A 235 5.81 7.83 10.92
C VAL A 235 5.08 6.54 11.29
N LEU A 236 3.77 6.51 11.08
CA LEU A 236 2.92 5.33 11.22
C LEU A 236 2.48 4.89 9.83
N SER A 237 2.79 3.65 9.45
CA SER A 237 2.47 3.13 8.11
C SER A 237 2.19 1.63 8.14
N ASN A 238 1.91 1.04 6.98
CA ASN A 238 1.68 -0.39 6.81
C ASN A 238 2.43 -0.91 5.57
N VAL A 239 2.46 -2.23 5.36
CA VAL A 239 3.27 -2.84 4.30
C VAL A 239 2.81 -2.44 2.90
N ASP A 240 1.51 -2.21 2.70
CA ASP A 240 0.95 -1.80 1.40
C ASP A 240 1.39 -0.39 1.02
N GLU A 241 1.29 0.53 1.97
CA GLU A 241 1.69 1.94 1.79
C GLU A 241 3.20 2.05 1.58
N LEU A 242 4.00 1.26 2.32
CA LEU A 242 5.44 1.23 2.10
C LEU A 242 5.81 0.61 0.74
N TYR A 243 5.05 -0.36 0.24
CA TYR A 243 5.26 -0.88 -1.11
C TYR A 243 4.90 0.14 -2.20
N ARG A 244 3.81 0.90 -2.03
CA ARG A 244 3.49 2.06 -2.88
C ARG A 244 4.66 3.04 -2.93
N LEU A 245 5.24 3.36 -1.77
CA LEU A 245 6.42 4.22 -1.68
C LEU A 245 7.64 3.60 -2.40
N ALA A 246 7.90 2.29 -2.21
CA ALA A 246 8.99 1.59 -2.89
C ALA A 246 8.91 1.74 -4.41
N LEU A 247 7.73 1.45 -4.99
CA LEU A 247 7.48 1.59 -6.41
C LEU A 247 7.61 3.04 -6.89
N GLY A 248 7.16 4.01 -6.08
CA GLY A 248 7.30 5.42 -6.38
C GLY A 248 8.73 5.91 -6.43
N LEU A 249 9.59 5.42 -5.54
CA LEU A 249 11.02 5.75 -5.48
C LEU A 249 11.81 5.21 -6.68
N GLU A 250 11.32 4.17 -7.36
CA GLU A 250 11.92 3.66 -8.60
C GLU A 250 11.59 4.54 -9.81
N GLN A 251 10.61 5.43 -9.71
CA GLN A 251 10.18 6.29 -10.81
C GLN A 251 10.77 7.70 -10.63
N PRO A 252 11.73 8.15 -11.46
CA PRO A 252 12.47 9.40 -11.26
C PRO A 252 11.60 10.67 -11.22
N ARG A 253 10.37 10.60 -11.73
CA ARG A 253 9.42 11.72 -11.79
C ARG A 253 8.44 11.76 -10.62
N THR A 254 8.43 10.77 -9.73
CA THR A 254 7.50 10.75 -8.58
C THR A 254 7.81 11.87 -7.61
N TYR A 255 9.09 11.99 -7.24
CA TYR A 255 9.56 13.01 -6.33
C TYR A 255 10.65 13.81 -7.00
N THR A 256 10.47 15.12 -7.05
CA THR A 256 11.40 16.01 -7.73
C THR A 256 11.76 17.19 -6.84
N ARG A 257 13.00 17.66 -6.99
CA ARG A 257 13.55 18.87 -6.39
C ARG A 257 13.08 20.07 -7.20
N GLY A 258 12.86 21.20 -6.53
CA GLY A 258 12.46 22.46 -7.15
C GLY A 258 11.01 22.89 -6.85
N ALA A 259 10.75 24.20 -6.92
CA ALA A 259 9.48 24.78 -6.50
C ALA A 259 8.33 24.34 -7.43
N ALA A 260 7.20 23.93 -6.83
CA ALA A 260 6.00 23.53 -7.57
C ALA A 260 5.45 24.61 -8.52
N ALA A 261 5.80 25.88 -8.28
CA ALA A 261 5.31 27.05 -9.00
C ALA A 261 6.00 27.30 -10.35
N ASP A 262 7.15 26.66 -10.63
CA ASP A 262 7.82 26.79 -11.92
C ASP A 262 7.50 25.58 -12.79
N THR A 263 6.68 25.79 -13.81
CA THR A 263 6.32 24.79 -14.83
C THR A 263 7.32 24.74 -15.99
N SER A 264 8.30 25.65 -16.00
CA SER A 264 9.33 25.77 -17.04
C SER A 264 10.69 25.20 -16.62
N ALA A 265 10.96 25.08 -15.32
CA ALA A 265 12.19 24.47 -14.80
C ALA A 265 12.19 22.94 -14.94
N THR A 266 13.29 22.40 -15.45
CA THR A 266 13.61 20.97 -15.35
C THR A 266 13.70 20.61 -13.86
N ARG A 267 12.81 19.73 -13.38
CA ARG A 267 12.84 19.28 -12.00
C ARG A 267 13.73 18.05 -11.88
N ASP A 268 14.79 18.17 -11.10
CA ASP A 268 15.69 17.05 -10.86
C ASP A 268 15.05 16.01 -9.95
N PRO A 269 15.23 14.70 -10.20
CA PRO A 269 14.83 13.66 -9.25
C PRO A 269 15.50 13.85 -7.88
N ILE A 270 14.80 13.47 -6.80
CA ILE A 270 15.45 13.34 -5.49
C ILE A 270 16.52 12.24 -5.52
N ASP A 271 17.49 12.31 -4.61
CA ASP A 271 18.35 11.19 -4.30
C ASP A 271 17.58 10.20 -3.42
N ALA A 272 17.06 9.15 -4.06
CA ALA A 272 16.29 8.10 -3.39
C ALA A 272 17.14 7.25 -2.44
N THR A 273 18.47 7.37 -2.44
CA THR A 273 19.36 6.62 -1.52
C THR A 273 19.45 7.26 -0.14
N GLN A 274 19.09 8.54 0.00
CA GLN A 274 19.07 9.22 1.29
C GLN A 274 17.97 8.68 2.22
N GLY A 275 18.28 8.61 3.52
CA GLY A 275 17.39 8.01 4.53
C GLY A 275 17.49 6.48 4.60
N TRP A 276 18.28 5.85 3.72
CA TRP A 276 18.52 4.41 3.71
C TRP A 276 19.95 4.07 4.14
N LYS A 277 20.12 2.88 4.71
CA LYS A 277 21.43 2.25 4.83
C LYS A 277 21.71 1.47 3.55
N THR A 278 22.79 1.83 2.84
CA THR A 278 23.28 1.03 1.71
C THR A 278 24.11 -0.13 2.24
N GLU A 279 23.72 -1.35 1.90
CA GLU A 279 24.38 -2.58 2.31
C GLU A 279 24.69 -3.46 1.10
N THR A 280 25.64 -4.38 1.25
CA THR A 280 25.90 -5.45 0.27
C THR A 280 25.64 -6.79 0.92
N ALA A 281 24.77 -7.60 0.33
CA ALA A 281 24.45 -8.96 0.80
C ALA A 281 24.36 -9.90 -0.40
N GLY A 282 25.08 -11.03 -0.37
CA GLY A 282 25.10 -11.99 -1.48
C GLY A 282 25.59 -11.41 -2.80
N GLY A 283 26.47 -10.39 -2.76
CA GLY A 283 26.97 -9.69 -3.94
C GLY A 283 25.99 -8.68 -4.56
N VAL A 284 24.88 -8.39 -3.89
CA VAL A 284 23.85 -7.45 -4.34
C VAL A 284 23.83 -6.23 -3.43
N THR A 285 23.90 -5.03 -4.01
CA THR A 285 23.68 -3.77 -3.30
C THR A 285 22.20 -3.57 -3.03
N ARG A 286 21.86 -3.26 -1.79
CA ARG A 286 20.49 -3.03 -1.33
C ARG A 286 20.42 -1.80 -0.45
N HIS A 287 19.23 -1.19 -0.41
CA HIS A 287 18.92 -0.11 0.52
C HIS A 287 17.99 -0.66 1.60
N ALA A 288 18.40 -0.56 2.85
CA ALA A 288 17.69 -1.08 4.00
C ALA A 288 17.38 0.04 5.00
N ALA A 289 16.19 0.01 5.56
CA ALA A 289 15.78 0.79 6.71
C ALA A 289 15.25 -0.18 7.77
N TYR A 290 15.61 0.03 9.03
CA TYR A 290 15.22 -0.82 10.15
C TYR A 290 14.56 0.00 11.25
N GLY A 291 13.60 -0.59 11.96
CA GLY A 291 12.87 0.08 13.05
C GLY A 291 13.80 0.52 14.19
N THR A 292 14.89 -0.21 14.39
CA THR A 292 15.95 0.07 15.36
C THR A 292 17.33 -0.09 14.73
N GLU A 293 18.36 0.46 15.36
CA GLU A 293 19.75 0.36 14.87
C GLU A 293 20.24 -1.11 14.81
N ALA A 294 19.77 -1.94 15.74
CA ALA A 294 20.10 -3.35 15.80
C ALA A 294 19.35 -4.22 14.76
N GLY A 295 18.57 -3.63 13.85
CA GLY A 295 17.80 -4.39 12.86
C GLY A 295 16.52 -5.03 13.40
N LYS A 296 16.09 -4.65 14.61
CA LYS A 296 14.89 -5.20 15.25
C LYS A 296 13.61 -4.45 14.90
N ARG A 297 12.48 -5.02 15.31
CA ARG A 297 11.10 -4.51 15.21
C ARG A 297 10.54 -4.42 13.81
N SER A 298 11.27 -3.86 12.85
CA SER A 298 10.77 -3.72 11.47
C SER A 298 11.91 -3.59 10.48
N ALA A 299 11.66 -3.97 9.24
CA ALA A 299 12.61 -3.89 8.14
C ALA A 299 11.89 -3.49 6.85
N PHE A 300 12.49 -2.59 6.09
CA PHE A 300 12.11 -2.26 4.73
C PHE A 300 13.36 -2.30 3.89
N VAL A 301 13.43 -3.27 2.98
CA VAL A 301 14.62 -3.57 2.18
C VAL A 301 14.23 -3.57 0.71
N ARG A 302 14.95 -2.78 -0.10
CA ARG A 302 14.77 -2.70 -1.54
C ARG A 302 16.08 -2.95 -2.28
N VAL A 303 15.98 -3.58 -3.45
CA VAL A 303 17.07 -3.79 -4.40
C VAL A 303 16.61 -3.21 -5.74
N PRO A 304 16.88 -1.91 -5.99
CA PRO A 304 16.31 -1.20 -7.15
C PRO A 304 16.67 -1.85 -8.48
N ASP A 305 17.94 -2.24 -8.67
CA ASP A 305 18.42 -2.86 -9.92
C ASP A 305 17.79 -4.23 -10.22
N ARG A 306 17.08 -4.80 -9.24
CA ARG A 306 16.39 -6.10 -9.35
C ARG A 306 14.90 -5.98 -9.13
N HIS A 307 14.36 -4.75 -9.03
CA HIS A 307 12.96 -4.43 -8.74
C HIS A 307 12.38 -5.27 -7.60
N ALA A 308 13.17 -5.52 -6.56
CA ALA A 308 12.83 -6.45 -5.47
C ALA A 308 12.65 -5.70 -4.15
N THR A 309 11.57 -5.98 -3.44
CA THR A 309 11.23 -5.35 -2.16
C THR A 309 10.76 -6.39 -1.16
N VAL A 310 11.29 -6.29 0.07
CA VAL A 310 10.81 -7.04 1.24
C VAL A 310 10.52 -6.04 2.36
N ILE A 311 9.33 -6.15 2.94
CA ILE A 311 8.86 -5.29 4.03
C ILE A 311 8.35 -6.19 5.15
N VAL A 312 8.79 -5.94 6.37
CA VAL A 312 8.38 -6.65 7.58
C VAL A 312 8.06 -5.58 8.63
N LEU A 313 6.81 -5.50 9.08
CA LEU A 313 6.39 -4.59 10.14
C LEU A 313 5.78 -5.37 11.30
N THR A 314 6.18 -5.06 12.52
CA THR A 314 5.60 -5.65 13.73
C THR A 314 5.70 -4.67 14.91
N ASN A 315 4.83 -4.86 15.90
CA ASN A 315 4.90 -4.17 17.19
C ASN A 315 5.74 -4.92 18.24
N ASP A 316 6.40 -6.01 17.84
CA ASP A 316 7.32 -6.79 18.67
C ASP A 316 8.73 -6.22 18.61
N ASP A 317 9.14 -5.52 19.67
CA ASP A 317 10.47 -4.91 19.81
C ASP A 317 11.63 -5.93 19.80
N ALA A 318 11.34 -7.19 20.12
CA ALA A 318 12.33 -8.25 20.12
C ALA A 318 12.50 -8.93 18.75
N ALA A 319 11.61 -8.67 17.79
CA ALA A 319 11.64 -9.31 16.49
C ALA A 319 12.92 -8.96 15.73
N ASP A 320 13.67 -9.97 15.28
CA ASP A 320 14.83 -9.77 14.39
C ASP A 320 14.36 -9.61 12.94
N ALA A 321 13.77 -8.44 12.67
CA ALA A 321 13.20 -8.11 11.37
C ALA A 321 14.27 -8.11 10.26
N LYS A 322 15.52 -7.76 10.57
CA LYS A 322 16.64 -7.85 9.64
C LYS A 322 16.87 -9.29 9.19
N SER A 323 17.01 -10.24 10.11
CA SER A 323 17.24 -11.64 9.74
C SER A 323 16.07 -12.23 8.96
N ILE A 324 14.82 -11.87 9.31
CA ILE A 324 13.62 -12.25 8.54
C ILE A 324 13.70 -11.71 7.11
N ALA A 325 13.95 -10.40 6.96
CA ALA A 325 14.04 -9.76 5.64
C ALA A 325 15.20 -10.33 4.80
N ASP A 326 16.34 -10.63 5.42
CA ASP A 326 17.50 -11.25 4.77
C ASP A 326 17.16 -12.65 4.24
N ALA A 327 16.47 -13.48 5.03
CA ALA A 327 16.06 -14.82 4.61
C ALA A 327 15.09 -14.79 3.43
N LEU A 328 14.11 -13.88 3.45
CA LEU A 328 13.14 -13.71 2.37
C LEU A 328 13.80 -13.17 1.10
N MET A 329 14.64 -12.12 1.22
CA MET A 329 15.33 -11.51 0.09
C MET A 329 16.32 -12.47 -0.57
N ALA A 330 17.02 -13.31 0.21
CA ALA A 330 17.93 -14.32 -0.31
C ALA A 330 17.20 -15.35 -1.20
N LYS A 331 15.98 -15.76 -0.81
CA LYS A 331 15.16 -16.64 -1.65
C LYS A 331 14.60 -15.92 -2.87
N LEU A 332 14.12 -14.69 -2.70
CA LEU A 332 13.56 -13.88 -3.78
C LEU A 332 14.56 -13.60 -4.92
N LEU A 333 15.84 -13.45 -4.59
CA LEU A 333 16.90 -13.14 -5.55
C LEU A 333 17.70 -14.36 -6.02
N ALA A 334 17.39 -15.55 -5.51
CA ALA A 334 18.03 -16.78 -5.95
C ALA A 334 17.81 -16.95 -7.46
N LYS A 335 18.85 -17.44 -8.16
CA LYS A 335 18.70 -17.84 -9.55
C LYS A 335 17.73 -19.04 -9.60
N PRO A 336 16.80 -19.07 -10.57
CA PRO A 336 15.85 -20.18 -10.71
C PRO A 336 16.55 -21.51 -10.97
#